data_AF-A0A0D3JXI0-F1
#
_entry.id   AF-A0A0D3JXI0-F1
#
_cell.length_a   1.000
_cell.length_b   1.000
_cell.length_c   1.000
_cell.angle_alpha   90.00
_cell.angle_beta   90.00
_cell.angle_gamma   90.00
#
_symmetry.space_group_name_H-M   'P 1'
#
loop_
_entity.id
_entity.type
_entity.pdbx_description
1 polymer ?
#
loop_
_entity_poly.entity_id
_entity_poly.type
_entity_poly.pdbx_seq_one_letter_code
_entity_poly.pdbx_strand_id
1 'polypeptide(L)'
;MAKLQLTHLFASSVDEALGSCSEQAFCDGFNLPAEHAQVLARAHQQATDKLRGNALAELNLISDEHGVDAALGRLDSLKAERPLLPDGSRCLVAAPKESALMLNEAAQPARRRHVQAMRSALEQARGSLPAVPSRAPFGAAIRLPSAALAPSPEGACRCPLPPGPAPGLQIDQENAELERQLAEQRAAVTAEVGACSSTFQQTAEACEQWRDGLRAT
;
A
#
# COMPACT_ATOMS: atom_id res chain seq x y z
N MET A 1 21.42 -11.67 2.29
CA MET A 1 21.79 -13.07 2.01
C MET A 1 20.63 -13.83 1.37
N ALA A 2 19.41 -13.69 1.89
CA ALA A 2 18.24 -14.40 1.38
C ALA A 2 17.87 -14.06 -0.07
N LYS A 3 18.03 -12.79 -0.50
CA LYS A 3 17.84 -12.38 -1.90
C LYS A 3 18.69 -13.21 -2.88
N LEU A 4 20.00 -13.30 -2.61
CA LEU A 4 20.92 -14.05 -3.46
C LEU A 4 20.56 -15.54 -3.54
N GLN A 5 20.07 -16.12 -2.44
CA GLN A 5 19.61 -17.50 -2.42
C GLN A 5 18.36 -17.70 -3.26
N LEU A 6 17.38 -16.78 -3.18
CA LEU A 6 16.16 -16.83 -3.98
C LEU A 6 16.48 -16.73 -5.48
N THR A 7 17.29 -15.75 -5.88
CA THR A 7 17.70 -15.58 -7.28
C THR A 7 18.46 -16.80 -7.80
N HIS A 8 19.37 -17.37 -6.99
CA HIS A 8 20.12 -18.55 -7.37
C HIS A 8 19.21 -19.77 -7.56
N LEU A 9 18.32 -20.04 -6.60
CA LEU A 9 17.39 -21.17 -6.67
C LEU A 9 16.49 -21.05 -7.89
N PHE A 10 15.93 -19.87 -8.14
CA PHE A 10 15.08 -19.63 -9.30
C PHE A 10 15.85 -19.84 -10.61
N ALA A 11 17.06 -19.29 -10.72
CA ALA A 11 17.91 -19.49 -11.91
C ALA A 11 18.21 -20.99 -12.14
N SER A 12 18.55 -21.73 -11.08
CA SER A 12 18.77 -23.18 -11.18
C SER A 12 17.52 -23.93 -11.63
N SER A 13 16.34 -23.58 -11.12
CA SER A 13 15.08 -24.21 -11.54
C SER A 13 14.71 -23.90 -12.99
N VAL A 14 14.99 -22.68 -13.46
CA VAL A 14 14.82 -22.32 -14.88
C VAL A 14 15.78 -23.11 -15.75
N ASP A 15 17.04 -23.21 -15.36
CA ASP A 15 18.06 -23.95 -16.09
C ASP A 15 17.71 -25.46 -16.16
N GLU A 16 17.18 -26.04 -15.08
CA GLU A 16 16.70 -27.43 -15.05
C GLU A 16 15.48 -27.63 -15.96
N ALA A 17 14.50 -26.71 -15.91
CA ALA A 17 13.31 -26.79 -16.76
C ALA A 17 13.67 -26.68 -18.25
N LEU A 18 14.56 -25.76 -18.62
CA LEU A 18 15.03 -25.62 -19.99
C LEU A 18 15.89 -26.80 -20.43
N GLY A 19 16.71 -27.35 -19.52
CA GLY A 19 17.54 -28.53 -19.76
C GLY A 19 16.75 -29.80 -20.05
N SER A 20 15.47 -29.86 -19.67
CA SER A 20 14.60 -31.00 -19.98
C SER A 20 14.31 -31.17 -21.48
N CYS A 21 14.43 -30.09 -22.28
CA CYS A 21 14.25 -30.12 -23.73
C CYS A 21 15.62 -30.06 -24.43
N SER A 22 16.19 -31.24 -24.72
CA SER A 22 17.44 -31.33 -25.48
C SER A 22 17.30 -30.73 -26.89
N GLU A 23 18.38 -30.16 -27.43
CA GLU A 23 18.44 -29.65 -28.81
C GLU A 23 17.99 -30.71 -29.82
N GLN A 24 18.40 -31.97 -29.61
CA GLN A 24 18.02 -33.11 -30.43
C GLN A 24 16.50 -33.31 -30.41
N ALA A 25 15.88 -33.39 -29.23
CA ALA A 25 14.44 -33.56 -29.09
C ALA A 25 13.66 -32.38 -29.68
N PHE A 26 14.19 -31.17 -29.57
CA PHE A 26 13.62 -29.99 -30.24
C PHE A 26 13.67 -30.14 -31.76
N CYS A 27 14.83 -30.48 -32.32
CA CYS A 27 15.00 -30.63 -33.77
C CYS A 27 14.16 -31.77 -34.35
N ASP A 28 14.14 -32.93 -33.67
CA ASP A 28 13.37 -34.11 -34.06
C ASP A 28 11.86 -33.80 -34.11
N GLY A 29 11.36 -32.91 -33.25
CA GLY A 29 9.96 -32.49 -33.21
C GLY A 29 9.47 -31.78 -34.48
N PHE A 30 10.36 -31.17 -35.25
CA PHE A 30 10.00 -30.47 -36.51
C PHE A 30 10.06 -31.38 -37.75
N ASN A 31 10.65 -32.58 -37.66
CA ASN A 31 10.80 -33.52 -38.77
C ASN A 31 11.35 -32.88 -40.07
N LEU A 32 12.34 -31.99 -39.95
CA LEU A 32 12.93 -31.29 -41.10
C LEU A 32 14.15 -32.04 -41.68
N PRO A 33 14.46 -31.84 -42.98
CA PRO A 33 15.69 -32.35 -43.58
C PRO A 33 16.96 -31.88 -42.86
N ALA A 34 18.02 -32.70 -42.86
CA ALA A 34 19.27 -32.45 -42.14
C ALA A 34 19.96 -31.11 -42.51
N GLU A 35 19.70 -30.58 -43.70
CA GLU A 35 20.21 -29.28 -44.15
C GLU A 35 19.68 -28.10 -43.30
N HIS A 36 18.55 -28.28 -42.61
CA HIS A 36 17.97 -27.28 -41.71
C HIS A 36 18.37 -27.47 -40.24
N ALA A 37 19.11 -28.53 -39.90
CA ALA A 37 19.48 -28.85 -38.52
C ALA A 37 20.26 -27.70 -37.85
N GLN A 38 21.18 -27.06 -38.57
CA GLN A 38 21.91 -25.90 -38.03
C GLN A 38 21.03 -24.68 -37.75
N VAL A 39 19.96 -24.48 -38.53
CA VAL A 39 19.03 -23.36 -38.30
C VAL A 39 18.19 -23.64 -37.07
N LEU A 40 17.71 -24.87 -36.91
CA LEU A 40 16.96 -25.31 -35.73
C LEU A 40 17.81 -25.27 -34.47
N ALA A 41 19.07 -25.70 -34.51
CA ALA A 41 20.01 -25.62 -33.39
C ALA A 41 20.21 -24.16 -32.91
N ARG A 42 20.40 -23.22 -33.84
CA ARG A 42 20.49 -21.80 -33.51
C ARG A 42 19.18 -21.26 -32.93
N ALA A 43 18.04 -21.68 -33.47
CA ALA A 43 16.73 -21.26 -32.98
C ALA A 43 16.47 -21.80 -31.57
N HIS A 44 16.83 -23.05 -31.29
CA HIS A 44 16.76 -23.66 -29.96
C HIS A 44 17.61 -22.89 -28.94
N GLN A 45 18.87 -22.60 -29.29
CA GLN A 45 19.75 -21.82 -28.43
C GLN A 45 19.19 -20.42 -28.16
N GLN A 46 18.75 -19.71 -29.21
CA GLN A 46 18.16 -18.38 -29.05
C GLN A 46 16.87 -18.38 -28.23
N ALA A 47 16.03 -19.40 -28.39
CA ALA A 47 14.80 -19.56 -27.62
C ALA A 47 15.13 -19.81 -26.15
N THR A 48 16.07 -20.71 -25.87
CA THR A 48 16.54 -21.03 -24.51
C THR A 48 17.11 -19.79 -23.82
N ASP A 49 18.00 -19.05 -24.49
CA ASP A 49 18.61 -17.84 -23.94
C ASP A 49 17.57 -16.74 -23.66
N LYS A 50 16.61 -16.54 -24.58
CA LYS A 50 15.52 -15.57 -24.40
C LYS A 50 14.58 -15.97 -23.27
N LEU A 51 14.17 -17.23 -23.21
CA LEU A 51 13.28 -17.71 -22.14
C LEU A 51 13.94 -17.56 -20.78
N ARG A 52 15.22 -17.93 -20.68
CA ARG A 52 16.01 -17.75 -19.46
C ARG A 52 16.10 -16.28 -19.05
N GLY A 53 16.46 -15.40 -19.99
CA GLY A 53 16.57 -13.96 -19.75
C GLY A 53 15.25 -13.34 -19.30
N ASN A 54 14.16 -13.67 -20.00
CA ASN A 54 12.82 -13.17 -19.67
C ASN A 54 12.37 -13.67 -18.29
N ALA A 55 12.53 -14.96 -17.99
CA ALA A 55 12.13 -15.51 -16.69
C ALA A 55 12.85 -14.81 -15.51
N LEU A 56 14.15 -14.54 -15.65
CA LEU A 56 14.91 -13.81 -14.62
C LEU A 56 14.51 -12.34 -14.53
N ALA A 57 14.17 -11.70 -15.65
CA ALA A 57 13.66 -10.33 -15.65
C ALA A 57 12.30 -10.24 -14.95
N GLU A 58 11.39 -11.18 -15.21
CA GLU A 58 10.09 -11.27 -14.55
C GLU A 58 10.23 -11.49 -13.04
N LEU A 59 11.17 -12.34 -12.60
CA LEU A 59 11.45 -12.49 -11.17
C LEU A 59 11.82 -11.15 -10.52
N ASN A 60 12.64 -10.33 -11.20
CA ASN A 60 13.04 -9.03 -10.68
C ASN A 60 11.84 -8.08 -10.62
N LEU A 61 11.00 -8.03 -11.66
CA LEU A 61 9.77 -7.23 -11.68
C LEU A 61 8.83 -7.62 -10.52
N ILE A 62 8.54 -8.90 -10.36
CA ILE A 62 7.71 -9.43 -9.25
C ILE A 62 8.33 -9.07 -7.90
N SER A 63 9.66 -9.16 -7.78
CA SER A 63 10.37 -8.82 -6.54
C SER A 63 10.26 -7.33 -6.20
N ASP A 64 10.31 -6.46 -7.21
CA ASP A 64 10.16 -5.02 -7.06
C ASP A 64 8.70 -4.65 -6.72
N GLU A 65 7.73 -5.18 -7.47
CA GLU A 65 6.29 -4.92 -7.27
C GLU A 65 5.80 -5.32 -5.89
N HIS A 66 6.23 -6.49 -5.40
CA HIS A 66 5.82 -7.00 -4.09
C HIS A 66 6.78 -6.61 -2.96
N GLY A 67 7.83 -5.83 -3.26
CA GLY A 67 8.83 -5.44 -2.27
C GLY A 67 9.49 -6.63 -1.59
N VAL A 68 9.67 -7.74 -2.31
CA VAL A 68 10.27 -9.01 -1.81
C VAL A 68 11.67 -8.73 -1.29
N ASP A 69 12.44 -7.93 -2.01
CA ASP A 69 13.79 -7.55 -1.61
C ASP A 69 13.82 -6.81 -0.26
N ALA A 70 12.91 -5.85 -0.08
CA ALA A 70 12.78 -5.13 1.17
C ALA A 70 12.32 -6.07 2.32
N ALA A 71 11.40 -6.99 2.04
CA ALA A 71 10.93 -7.97 3.01
C ALA A 71 12.03 -8.96 3.44
N LEU A 72 12.79 -9.49 2.49
CA LEU A 72 13.93 -10.38 2.73
C LEU A 72 15.05 -9.65 3.47
N GLY A 73 15.32 -8.39 3.13
CA GLY A 73 16.26 -7.53 3.86
C GLY A 73 15.86 -7.31 5.31
N ARG A 74 14.57 -7.04 5.58
CA ARG A 74 14.02 -6.96 6.94
C ARG A 74 14.15 -8.29 7.68
N LEU A 75 13.87 -9.40 7.01
CA LEU A 75 13.99 -10.74 7.61
C LEU A 75 15.43 -11.08 7.96
N ASP A 76 16.39 -10.78 7.08
CA ASP A 76 17.82 -10.97 7.33
C ASP A 76 18.29 -10.11 8.51
N SER A 77 17.82 -8.87 8.60
CA SER A 77 18.11 -7.97 9.72
C SER A 77 17.54 -8.51 11.04
N LEU A 78 16.27 -8.95 11.04
CA LEU A 78 15.65 -9.60 12.19
C LEU A 78 16.39 -10.88 12.58
N LYS A 79 16.89 -11.69 11.64
CA LYS A 79 17.72 -12.84 11.96
C LYS A 79 19.05 -12.43 12.59
N ALA A 80 19.68 -11.35 12.15
CA ALA A 80 20.95 -10.90 12.69
C ALA A 80 20.82 -10.34 14.12
N GLU A 81 19.74 -9.61 14.40
CA GLU A 81 19.51 -8.93 15.68
C GLU A 81 19.03 -9.86 16.81
N ARG A 82 18.55 -11.06 16.47
CA ARG A 82 17.93 -11.96 17.46
C ARG A 82 18.93 -12.96 18.02
N PRO A 83 19.12 -13.03 19.35
CA PRO A 83 20.03 -13.98 19.96
C PRO A 83 19.55 -15.42 19.71
N LEU A 84 20.51 -16.29 19.38
CA LEU A 84 20.28 -17.73 19.38
C LEU A 84 20.10 -18.20 20.82
N LEU A 85 19.02 -18.94 21.07
CA LEU A 85 18.83 -19.65 22.33
C LEU A 85 19.71 -20.92 22.34
N PRO A 86 20.01 -21.48 23.52
CA PRO A 86 20.86 -22.67 23.66
C PRO A 86 20.34 -23.92 22.93
N ASP A 87 19.05 -23.97 22.65
CA ASP A 87 18.38 -25.05 21.91
C ASP A 87 18.42 -24.86 20.38
N GLY A 88 19.08 -23.81 19.89
CA GLY A 88 19.15 -23.46 18.47
C GLY A 88 17.93 -22.69 17.94
N SER A 89 16.90 -22.46 18.77
CA SER A 89 15.77 -21.61 18.42
C SER A 89 16.14 -20.12 18.53
N ARG A 90 15.34 -19.24 17.90
CA ARG A 90 15.52 -17.78 18.01
C ARG A 90 14.35 -17.20 18.78
N CYS A 91 14.65 -16.29 19.70
CA CYS A 91 13.63 -15.72 20.57
C CYS A 91 12.69 -14.78 19.77
N LEU A 92 11.45 -15.22 19.52
CA LEU A 92 10.37 -14.40 18.95
C LEU A 92 9.80 -13.44 20.02
N VAL A 93 10.65 -12.61 20.62
CA VAL A 93 10.14 -11.58 21.54
C VAL A 93 9.73 -10.40 20.67
N ALA A 94 8.44 -10.24 20.35
CA ALA A 94 7.94 -8.92 19.97
C ALA A 94 8.46 -7.96 21.04
N ALA A 95 9.33 -7.03 20.67
CA ALA A 95 9.98 -6.20 21.68
C ALA A 95 8.85 -5.53 22.48
N PRO A 96 8.92 -5.40 23.81
CA PRO A 96 7.83 -4.80 24.60
C PRO A 96 7.36 -3.42 24.07
N LYS A 97 8.24 -2.73 23.34
CA LYS A 97 7.92 -1.50 22.59
C LYS A 97 7.06 -1.72 21.35
N GLU A 98 7.28 -2.78 20.57
CA GLU A 98 6.49 -3.13 19.38
C GLU A 98 5.09 -3.60 19.77
N SER A 99 4.96 -4.42 20.82
CA SER A 99 3.65 -4.84 21.33
C SER A 99 2.86 -3.65 21.91
N ALA A 100 3.53 -2.72 22.60
CA ALA A 100 2.91 -1.47 23.05
C ALA A 100 2.46 -0.59 21.87
N LEU A 101 3.23 -0.48 20.79
CA LEU A 101 2.84 0.25 19.58
C LEU A 101 1.63 -0.39 18.90
N MET A 102 1.63 -1.71 18.69
CA MET A 102 0.51 -2.44 18.10
C MET A 102 -0.77 -2.31 18.92
N LEU A 103 -0.68 -2.43 20.25
CA LEU A 103 -1.83 -2.22 21.13
C LEU A 103 -2.34 -0.77 21.10
N ASN A 104 -1.45 0.20 20.95
CA ASN A 104 -1.81 1.61 20.88
C ASN A 104 -2.47 1.98 19.54
N GLU A 105 -1.99 1.40 18.43
CA GLU A 105 -2.62 1.52 17.11
C GLU A 105 -3.99 0.82 17.07
N ALA A 106 -4.09 -0.40 17.57
CA ALA A 106 -5.35 -1.13 17.67
C ALA A 106 -6.39 -0.40 18.55
N ALA A 107 -5.94 0.35 19.56
CA ALA A 107 -6.81 1.14 20.44
C ALA A 107 -7.22 2.51 19.85
N GLN A 108 -6.62 2.98 18.75
CA GLN A 108 -6.93 4.30 18.18
C GLN A 108 -8.42 4.49 17.82
N PRO A 109 -9.10 3.54 17.14
CA PRO A 109 -10.51 3.72 16.77
C PRO A 109 -11.42 3.94 17.98
N ALA A 110 -11.18 3.19 19.06
CA ALA A 110 -11.93 3.32 20.30
C ALA A 110 -11.68 4.70 20.97
N ARG A 111 -10.43 5.17 21.02
CA ARG A 111 -10.10 6.50 21.57
C ARG A 111 -10.74 7.63 20.77
N ARG A 112 -10.71 7.56 19.43
CA ARG A 112 -11.36 8.57 18.57
C ARG A 112 -12.86 8.64 18.83
N ARG A 113 -13.54 7.49 18.90
CA ARG A 113 -14.98 7.42 19.23
C ARG A 113 -15.28 8.02 20.61
N HIS A 114 -14.45 7.71 21.60
CA HIS A 114 -14.63 8.23 22.95
C HIS A 114 -14.43 9.75 23.05
N VAL A 115 -13.40 10.30 22.40
CA VAL A 115 -13.17 11.75 22.33
C VAL A 115 -14.33 12.45 21.62
N GLN A 116 -14.86 11.86 20.55
CA GLN A 116 -16.01 12.41 19.85
C GLN A 116 -17.27 12.41 20.72
N ALA A 117 -17.54 11.31 21.43
CA ALA A 117 -18.65 11.22 22.38
C ALA A 117 -18.54 12.27 23.52
N MET A 118 -17.34 12.46 24.08
CA MET A 118 -17.10 13.50 25.09
C MET A 118 -17.35 14.91 24.54
N ARG A 119 -16.91 15.20 23.31
CA ARG A 119 -17.16 16.51 22.67
C ARG A 119 -18.65 16.75 22.47
N SER A 120 -19.39 15.75 22.01
CA SER A 120 -20.84 15.85 21.87
C SER A 120 -21.55 16.08 23.21
N ALA A 121 -21.11 15.40 24.28
CA ALA A 121 -21.65 15.60 25.62
C ALA A 121 -21.36 17.01 26.17
N LEU A 122 -20.16 17.53 25.93
CA LEU A 122 -19.79 18.90 26.33
C LEU A 122 -20.59 19.97 25.59
N GLU A 123 -20.84 19.78 24.29
CA GLU A 123 -21.66 20.72 23.51
C GLU A 123 -23.14 20.67 23.94
N GLN A 124 -23.67 19.48 24.27
CA GLN A 124 -25.01 19.37 24.86
C GLN A 124 -25.09 20.05 26.23
N ALA A 125 -24.08 19.88 27.08
CA ALA A 125 -24.02 20.55 28.38
C ALA A 125 -23.96 22.08 28.22
N ARG A 126 -23.21 22.59 27.25
CA ARG A 126 -23.14 24.04 26.92
C ARG A 126 -24.45 24.58 26.35
N GLY A 127 -25.14 23.81 25.50
CA GLY A 127 -26.47 24.16 24.99
C GLY A 127 -27.59 24.09 26.03
N SER A 128 -27.36 23.35 27.14
CA SER A 128 -28.32 23.20 28.24
C SER A 128 -28.16 24.21 29.38
N LEU A 129 -27.24 25.18 29.28
CA LEU A 129 -27.15 26.27 30.24
C LEU A 129 -28.39 27.17 30.07
N PRO A 130 -29.30 27.25 31.07
CA PRO A 130 -30.39 28.22 31.00
C PRO A 130 -29.79 29.62 30.98
N ALA A 131 -30.26 30.46 30.05
CA ALA A 131 -30.02 31.89 30.09
C ALA A 131 -30.46 32.40 31.46
N VAL A 132 -29.49 32.80 32.30
CA VAL A 132 -29.75 33.46 33.58
C VAL A 132 -30.48 34.76 33.23
N PRO A 133 -31.76 34.95 33.64
CA PRO A 133 -32.46 36.19 33.37
C PRO A 133 -31.81 37.30 34.21
N SER A 134 -31.32 38.33 33.51
CA SER A 134 -30.84 39.56 34.13
C SER A 134 -32.01 40.41 34.66
N ARG A 135 -31.80 41.00 35.85
CA ARG A 135 -32.50 42.14 36.52
C ARG A 135 -33.86 41.85 37.19
N ALA A 136 -34.23 42.41 38.37
CA ALA A 136 -33.69 43.40 39.34
C ALA A 136 -34.65 43.38 40.60
N PRO A 137 -34.70 44.34 41.56
CA PRO A 137 -33.77 45.37 42.05
C PRO A 137 -33.62 45.36 43.60
N PHE A 138 -32.60 46.01 44.17
CA PHE A 138 -32.78 46.83 45.38
C PHE A 138 -31.74 47.95 45.35
N GLY A 139 -32.24 49.18 45.48
CA GLY A 139 -31.53 50.38 45.07
C GLY A 139 -30.40 50.78 46.02
N ALA A 140 -29.35 51.34 45.42
CA ALA A 140 -28.89 52.67 45.79
C ALA A 140 -28.05 53.21 44.63
N ALA A 141 -28.32 54.46 44.27
CA ALA A 141 -27.59 55.26 43.30
C ALA A 141 -26.08 55.26 43.62
N ILE A 142 -25.17 55.50 42.67
CA ILE A 142 -24.82 56.86 42.24
C ILE A 142 -23.91 56.77 40.98
N ARG A 143 -24.32 57.55 39.97
CA ARG A 143 -23.58 58.27 38.90
C ARG A 143 -22.21 57.76 38.40
N LEU A 144 -22.19 57.50 37.08
CA LEU A 144 -21.05 57.72 36.18
C LEU A 144 -20.68 59.22 36.09
N PRO A 145 -19.44 59.56 35.67
CA PRO A 145 -19.28 59.86 34.24
C PRO A 145 -18.01 59.27 33.60
N SER A 146 -18.16 58.88 32.34
CA SER A 146 -17.08 58.67 31.37
C SER A 146 -16.53 60.00 30.84
N ALA A 147 -15.22 60.04 30.58
CA ALA A 147 -14.49 60.80 29.53
C ALA A 147 -13.04 61.00 30.02
N ALA A 148 -11.96 61.03 29.24
CA ALA A 148 -11.63 60.78 27.85
C ALA A 148 -10.12 61.11 27.73
N LEU A 149 -9.42 60.57 26.72
CA LEU A 149 -8.13 61.04 26.16
C LEU A 149 -6.88 60.96 27.07
N ALA A 150 -5.65 60.65 26.63
CA ALA A 150 -5.04 60.25 25.36
C ALA A 150 -3.62 59.67 25.70
N PRO A 151 -2.63 59.54 24.80
CA PRO A 151 -1.94 58.28 24.56
C PRO A 151 -0.41 58.35 24.83
N SER A 152 0.34 57.38 24.30
CA SER A 152 1.77 57.40 23.93
C SER A 152 2.70 56.51 24.80
N PRO A 153 3.92 56.17 24.33
CA PRO A 153 4.20 54.96 23.56
C PRO A 153 5.44 54.23 24.16
N GLU A 154 6.21 53.51 23.32
CA GLU A 154 7.42 52.72 23.62
C GLU A 154 7.12 51.27 24.02
N GLY A 155 7.69 50.23 23.44
CA GLY A 155 8.73 50.12 22.41
C GLY A 155 9.04 48.62 22.34
N ALA A 156 8.78 47.99 21.20
CA ALA A 156 9.22 46.62 20.95
C ALA A 156 9.48 46.44 19.46
N CYS A 157 10.77 46.47 19.10
CA CYS A 157 11.26 46.03 17.81
C CYS A 157 10.75 44.60 17.53
N ARG A 158 9.84 44.46 16.58
CA ARG A 158 9.58 43.18 15.90
C ARG A 158 9.97 43.34 14.44
N CYS A 159 10.99 42.58 14.04
CA CYS A 159 11.32 42.40 12.64
C CYS A 159 10.15 41.66 11.94
N PRO A 160 9.73 42.06 10.73
CA PRO A 160 8.75 41.31 9.98
C PRO A 160 9.41 40.07 9.36
N LEU A 161 8.99 38.87 9.78
CA LEU A 161 9.22 37.67 8.98
C LEU A 161 8.27 37.72 7.77
N PRO A 162 8.75 37.40 6.56
CA PRO A 162 7.91 37.38 5.37
C PRO A 162 6.82 36.31 5.49
N PRO A 163 5.63 36.53 4.90
CA PRO A 163 4.58 35.53 4.90
C PRO A 163 5.03 34.32 4.07
N GLY A 164 5.34 33.21 4.74
CA GLY A 164 5.42 31.91 4.09
C GLY A 164 4.04 31.51 3.56
N PRO A 165 3.95 30.76 2.46
CA PRO A 165 2.67 30.34 1.90
C PRO A 165 1.88 29.52 2.95
N ALA A 166 0.58 29.80 3.06
CA ALA A 166 -0.29 29.16 4.03
C ALA A 166 -0.30 27.63 3.82
N PRO A 167 0.10 26.81 4.80
CA PRO A 167 0.21 25.35 4.65
C PRO A 167 -1.08 24.62 4.24
N GLY A 168 -2.25 25.27 4.34
CA GLY A 168 -3.54 24.67 3.98
C GLY A 168 -3.75 24.49 2.47
N LEU A 169 -3.26 25.42 1.64
CA LEU A 169 -3.48 25.37 0.19
C LEU A 169 -2.74 24.22 -0.50
N GLN A 170 -1.59 23.82 0.05
CA GLN A 170 -0.80 22.72 -0.48
C GLN A 170 -1.43 21.36 -0.12
N ILE A 171 -1.95 21.22 1.09
CA ILE A 171 -2.63 20.00 1.56
C ILE A 171 -3.92 19.76 0.77
N ASP A 172 -4.68 20.81 0.45
CA ASP A 172 -5.92 20.69 -0.32
C ASP A 172 -5.66 20.27 -1.78
N GLN A 173 -4.53 20.71 -2.36
CA GLN A 173 -4.11 20.29 -3.70
C GLN A 173 -3.64 18.83 -3.72
N GLU A 174 -2.87 18.41 -2.72
CA GLU A 174 -2.43 17.02 -2.58
C GLU A 174 -3.63 16.08 -2.35
N ASN A 175 -4.62 16.49 -1.56
CA ASN A 175 -5.85 15.72 -1.33
C ASN A 175 -6.69 15.58 -2.61
N ALA A 176 -6.84 16.64 -3.40
CA ALA A 176 -7.58 16.58 -4.66
C ALA A 176 -6.91 15.66 -5.69
N GLU A 177 -5.58 15.65 -5.74
CA GLU A 177 -4.82 14.76 -6.63
C GLU A 177 -4.91 13.29 -6.15
N LEU A 178 -4.86 13.04 -4.85
CA LEU A 178 -5.07 11.70 -4.29
C LEU A 178 -6.48 11.18 -4.58
N GLU A 179 -7.51 12.01 -4.46
CA GLU A 179 -8.88 11.64 -4.80
C GLU A 179 -9.04 11.31 -6.29
N ARG A 180 -8.36 12.05 -7.17
CA ARG A 180 -8.32 11.78 -8.61
C ARG A 180 -7.66 10.43 -8.91
N GLN A 181 -6.50 10.17 -8.33
CA GLN A 181 -5.78 8.89 -8.49
C GLN A 181 -6.60 7.71 -7.97
N LEU A 182 -7.30 7.88 -6.84
CA LEU A 182 -8.14 6.84 -6.26
C LEU A 182 -9.39 6.57 -7.11
N ALA A 183 -9.95 7.59 -7.75
CA ALA A 183 -11.05 7.44 -8.71
C ALA A 183 -10.60 6.70 -9.99
N GLU A 184 -9.43 7.04 -10.53
CA GLU A 184 -8.84 6.38 -11.70
C GLU A 184 -8.53 4.90 -11.40
N GLN A 185 -7.93 4.59 -10.25
CA GLN A 185 -7.67 3.20 -9.84
C GLN A 185 -8.97 2.40 -9.65
N ARG A 186 -10.00 2.99 -9.05
CA ARG A 186 -11.30 2.33 -8.90
C ARG A 186 -11.96 2.04 -10.25
N ALA A 187 -11.85 2.96 -11.22
CA ALA A 187 -12.35 2.74 -12.56
C ALA A 187 -11.61 1.62 -13.28
N ALA A 188 -10.28 1.58 -13.17
CA ALA A 188 -9.44 0.52 -13.74
C ALA A 188 -9.79 -0.86 -13.15
N VAL A 189 -9.85 -0.97 -11.82
CA VAL A 189 -10.22 -2.23 -11.13
C VAL A 189 -11.64 -2.67 -11.52
N THR A 190 -12.58 -1.73 -11.64
CA THR A 190 -13.96 -2.06 -12.05
C THR A 190 -14.00 -2.60 -13.49
N ALA A 191 -13.20 -2.04 -14.39
CA ALA A 191 -13.10 -2.52 -15.77
C ALA A 191 -12.46 -3.92 -15.84
N GLU A 192 -11.41 -4.18 -15.07
CA GLU A 192 -10.76 -5.49 -15.00
C GLU A 192 -11.68 -6.57 -14.43
N VAL A 193 -12.40 -6.27 -13.35
CA VAL A 193 -13.40 -7.17 -12.77
C VAL A 193 -14.51 -7.47 -13.77
N GLY A 194 -14.97 -6.46 -14.53
CA GLY A 194 -15.94 -6.65 -15.60
C GLY A 194 -15.44 -7.56 -16.72
N ALA A 195 -14.20 -7.35 -17.17
CA ALA A 195 -13.57 -8.18 -18.20
C ALA A 195 -13.42 -9.64 -17.74
N CYS A 196 -12.92 -9.84 -16.51
CA CYS A 196 -12.76 -11.15 -15.90
C CYS A 196 -14.10 -11.89 -15.77
N SER A 197 -15.15 -11.20 -15.30
CA SER A 197 -16.50 -11.76 -15.20
C SER A 197 -17.04 -12.19 -16.58
N SER A 198 -16.79 -11.40 -17.62
CA SER A 198 -17.20 -11.75 -18.99
C SER A 198 -16.49 -12.99 -19.52
N THR A 199 -15.18 -13.12 -19.26
CA THR A 199 -14.40 -14.31 -19.64
C THR A 199 -14.90 -15.57 -18.94
N PHE A 200 -15.20 -15.49 -17.65
CA PHE A 200 -15.79 -16.63 -16.92
C PHE A 200 -17.12 -17.07 -17.51
N GLN A 201 -17.98 -16.10 -17.86
CA GLN A 201 -19.29 -16.39 -18.44
C GLN A 201 -19.16 -17.03 -19.84
N GLN A 202 -18.31 -16.50 -20.70
CA GLN A 202 -18.03 -17.09 -22.02
C GLN A 202 -17.47 -18.52 -21.91
N THR A 203 -16.59 -18.76 -20.94
CA THR A 203 -16.01 -20.08 -20.70
C THR A 203 -17.06 -21.06 -20.20
N ALA A 204 -17.94 -20.62 -19.30
CA ALA A 204 -19.05 -21.44 -18.83
C ALA A 204 -19.98 -21.82 -19.99
N GLU A 205 -20.39 -20.87 -20.82
CA GLU A 205 -21.22 -21.11 -22.01
C GLU A 205 -20.57 -22.09 -23.01
N ALA A 206 -19.26 -21.96 -23.25
CA ALA A 206 -18.51 -22.88 -24.11
C ALA A 206 -18.47 -24.31 -23.54
N CYS A 207 -18.31 -24.46 -22.23
CA CYS A 207 -18.36 -25.77 -21.56
C CYS A 207 -19.75 -26.40 -21.65
N GLU A 208 -20.83 -25.62 -21.55
CA GLU A 208 -22.19 -26.12 -21.71
C GLU A 208 -22.45 -26.57 -23.15
N GLN A 209 -22.02 -25.80 -24.14
CA GLN A 209 -22.13 -26.17 -25.55
C GLN A 209 -21.36 -27.46 -25.87
N TRP A 210 -20.16 -27.61 -25.31
CA TRP A 210 -19.36 -28.83 -25.49
C TRP A 210 -20.03 -30.06 -24.86
N ARG A 211 -20.56 -29.91 -23.63
CA ARG A 211 -21.32 -30.96 -22.93
C ARG A 211 -22.56 -31.38 -23.70
N ASP A 212 -23.30 -30.44 -24.27
CA ASP A 212 -24.52 -30.73 -25.01
C ASP A 212 -24.22 -31.36 -26.38
N GLY A 213 -23.12 -30.95 -27.02
CA GLY A 213 -22.60 -31.61 -28.23
C GLY A 213 -22.21 -33.07 -28.00
N LEU A 214 -21.59 -33.39 -26.86
CA LEU A 214 -21.27 -34.77 -26.47
C LEU A 214 -22.51 -35.63 -26.15
N ARG A 215 -23.65 -35.02 -25.83
CA ARG A 215 -24.91 -35.75 -25.57
C ARG A 215 -25.73 -35.97 -26.84
N ALA A 216 -25.44 -35.24 -27.91
CA ALA A 216 -26.13 -35.34 -29.19
C ALA A 216 -25.52 -36.39 -30.15
N THR A 217 -24.34 -36.94 -29.80
CA THR A 217 -23.64 -38.04 -30.49
C THR A 217 -23.82 -39.36 -29.77
#